data_AF-A0A6I2GJH6-F1
#
_entry.id   AF-A0A6I2GJH6-F1
#
_cell.length_a   1.000
_cell.length_b   1.000
_cell.length_c   1.000
_cell.angle_alpha   90.00
_cell.angle_beta   90.00
_cell.angle_gamma   90.00
#
_symmetry.space_group_name_H-M   'P 1'
#
loop_
_entity.id
_entity.type
_entity.pdbx_description
1 polymer ?
#
loop_
_entity_poly.entity_id
_entity_poly.type
_entity_poly.pdbx_seq_one_letter_code
_entity_poly.pdbx_strand_id
1 'polypeptide(L)' 'METNPQQFQDKARELQQRVVPQLEEAAQNLTDLNNRVVSFIRANPGTCLIGAVAVGFLVGKLASRR' A
#
# COMPACT_ATOMS: atom_id res chain seq x y z
N MET A 1 -2.75 -21.91 -32.92
CA MET A 1 -2.48 -22.00 -31.47
C MET A 1 -3.82 -22.02 -30.76
N GLU A 2 -4.38 -23.21 -30.55
CA GLU A 2 -5.62 -23.39 -29.80
C GLU A 2 -5.30 -23.21 -28.32
N THR A 3 -5.57 -22.02 -27.78
CA THR A 3 -5.52 -21.79 -26.33
C THR A 3 -6.66 -22.60 -25.71
N ASN A 4 -6.31 -23.77 -25.15
CA ASN A 4 -7.24 -24.66 -24.48
C ASN A 4 -7.81 -23.96 -23.22
N PRO A 5 -9.10 -23.59 -23.18
CA PRO A 5 -9.68 -22.83 -22.08
C PRO A 5 -9.63 -23.57 -20.73
N GLN A 6 -9.50 -24.90 -20.75
CA GLN A 6 -9.33 -25.73 -19.55
C GLN A 6 -7.99 -25.43 -18.84
N GLN A 7 -6.88 -25.34 -19.59
CA GLN A 7 -5.56 -25.02 -19.01
C GLN A 7 -5.49 -23.62 -18.40
N PHE A 8 -6.26 -22.66 -18.95
CA PHE A 8 -6.38 -21.32 -18.37
C PHE A 8 -7.18 -21.32 -17.07
N GLN A 9 -8.28 -22.08 -17.00
CA GLN A 9 -9.07 -22.20 -15.77
C GLN A 9 -8.29 -22.89 -14.65
N ASP A 10 -7.53 -23.94 -14.96
CA ASP A 10 -6.73 -24.66 -13.98
C ASP A 10 -5.58 -23.81 -13.44
N LYS A 11 -4.86 -23.09 -14.32
CA LYS A 11 -3.83 -22.12 -13.91
C LYS A 11 -4.42 -20.97 -13.10
N ALA A 12 -5.60 -20.47 -13.46
CA ALA A 12 -6.26 -19.40 -12.71
C ALA A 12 -6.66 -19.88 -11.31
N ARG A 13 -7.16 -21.11 -11.16
CA ARG A 13 -7.50 -21.70 -9.86
C ARG A 13 -6.27 -21.93 -8.98
N GLU A 14 -5.18 -22.45 -9.54
CA GLU A 14 -3.91 -22.62 -8.80
C GLU A 14 -3.33 -21.27 -8.35
N LEU A 15 -3.35 -20.26 -9.22
CA LEU A 15 -2.92 -18.91 -8.87
C LEU A 15 -3.81 -18.32 -7.79
N GLN A 16 -5.12 -18.48 -7.89
CA GLN A 16 -6.05 -18.00 -6.87
C GLN A 16 -5.77 -18.67 -5.51
N GLN A 17 -5.59 -20.00 -5.48
CA GLN A 17 -5.29 -20.73 -4.24
C GLN A 17 -3.96 -20.34 -3.58
N ARG A 18 -2.95 -19.94 -4.38
CA ARG A 18 -1.64 -19.54 -3.83
C ARG A 18 -1.53 -18.06 -3.53
N VAL A 19 -2.21 -17.21 -4.28
CA VAL A 19 -2.04 -15.75 -4.22
C VAL A 19 -3.08 -15.11 -3.30
N VAL A 20 -4.32 -15.61 -3.25
CA VAL A 20 -5.35 -15.09 -2.34
C VAL A 20 -4.91 -15.08 -0.87
N PRO A 21 -4.38 -16.18 -0.28
CA PRO A 21 -3.97 -16.15 1.13
C PRO A 21 -2.85 -15.13 1.40
N GLN A 22 -1.89 -15.00 0.47
CA GLN A 22 -0.81 -14.00 0.59
C GLN A 22 -1.33 -12.57 0.48
N LEU A 23 -2.33 -12.33 -0.38
CA LEU A 23 -2.98 -11.03 -0.49
C LEU A 23 -3.81 -10.70 0.74
N GLU A 24 -4.48 -11.67 1.35
CA GLU A 24 -5.23 -11.49 2.59
C GLU A 24 -4.30 -11.13 3.76
N GLU A 25 -3.17 -11.82 3.91
CA GLU A 25 -2.15 -11.49 4.91
C GLU A 25 -1.55 -10.09 4.68
N ALA A 26 -1.22 -9.76 3.43
CA ALA A 26 -0.72 -8.43 3.08
C ALA A 26 -1.77 -7.34 3.35
N ALA A 27 -3.04 -7.60 3.03
CA ALA A 27 -4.15 -6.70 3.29
C ALA A 27 -4.34 -6.47 4.80
N GLN A 28 -4.32 -7.53 5.60
CA GLN A 28 -4.41 -7.42 7.06
C GLN A 28 -3.24 -6.60 7.63
N ASN A 29 -2.01 -6.86 7.20
CA ASN A 29 -0.86 -6.09 7.63
C ASN A 29 -0.96 -4.61 7.24
N LEU A 30 -1.46 -4.31 6.03
CA LEU A 30 -1.71 -2.93 5.60
C LEU A 30 -2.80 -2.26 6.44
N THR A 31 -3.86 -2.97 6.81
CA THR A 31 -4.91 -2.47 7.71
C THR A 31 -4.35 -2.18 9.09
N ASP A 32 -3.52 -3.05 9.64
CA ASP A 32 -2.88 -2.84 10.95
C ASP A 32 -1.91 -1.66 10.94
N LEU A 33 -1.11 -1.52 9.88
CA LEU A 33 -0.25 -0.37 9.68
C LEU A 33 -1.06 0.92 9.57
N ASN A 34 -2.16 0.91 8.81
CA ASN A 34 -3.05 2.06 8.71
C ASN A 34 -3.58 2.46 10.10
N ASN A 35 -4.12 1.50 10.86
CA ASN A 35 -4.65 1.75 12.19
C ASN A 35 -3.60 2.37 13.13
N ARG A 36 -2.35 1.89 13.08
CA ARG A 36 -1.22 2.44 13.84
C ARG A 36 -0.88 3.87 13.42
N VAL A 37 -0.79 4.13 12.12
CA VAL A 37 -0.49 5.46 11.58
C VAL A 37 -1.60 6.45 11.94
N VAL A 38 -2.86 6.08 11.77
CA VAL A 38 -4.01 6.92 12.14
C VAL A 38 -4.03 7.19 13.64
N SER A 39 -3.77 6.18 14.46
CA SER A 39 -3.67 6.35 15.93
C SER A 39 -2.55 7.32 16.30
N PHE A 40 -1.38 7.19 15.67
CA PHE A 40 -0.25 8.10 15.87
C PHE A 40 -0.59 9.55 15.50
N ILE A 41 -1.23 9.75 14.34
CA ILE A 41 -1.67 11.08 13.88
C ILE A 41 -2.67 11.68 14.87
N ARG A 42 -3.63 10.88 15.35
CA ARG A 42 -4.63 11.34 16.34
C ARG A 42 -3.99 11.70 17.69
N ALA A 43 -2.95 10.98 18.10
CA ALA A 43 -2.22 11.27 19.34
C ALA A 43 -1.36 12.54 19.24
N ASN A 44 -0.87 12.87 18.03
CA ASN A 44 0.08 13.97 17.81
C ASN A 44 -0.29 14.85 16.60
N PRO A 45 -1.49 15.45 16.55
CA PRO A 45 -1.97 16.13 15.36
C PRO A 45 -1.10 17.34 14.98
N GLY A 46 -0.60 18.09 15.96
CA GLY A 46 0.27 19.25 15.73
C GLY A 46 1.62 18.88 15.11
N THR A 47 2.25 17.81 15.60
CA THR A 47 3.55 17.34 15.10
C THR A 47 3.44 16.85 13.66
N CYS A 48 2.33 16.20 13.30
CA CYS A 48 2.04 15.80 11.93
C CYS A 48 1.88 16.99 10.99
N LEU A 49 1.16 18.05 11.40
CA LEU A 49 1.02 19.26 10.60
C LEU A 49 2.36 19.95 10.37
N ILE A 50 3.16 20.10 11.42
CA ILE A 50 4.51 20.67 11.32
C ILE A 50 5.38 19.83 10.38
N GLY A 51 5.34 18.50 10.52
CA GLY A 51 6.04 17.57 9.64
C GLY A 51 5.61 17.71 8.18
N ALA A 52 4.31 17.80 7.91
CA ALA A 52 3.78 17.98 6.56
C ALA A 52 4.27 19.27 5.91
N VAL A 53 4.25 20.38 6.66
CA VAL A 53 4.77 21.68 6.18
C VAL A 53 6.27 21.61 5.93
N ALA A 54 7.04 21.02 6.85
CA ALA A 54 8.49 20.88 6.71
C ALA A 54 8.86 20.04 5.47
N VAL A 55 8.20 18.90 5.28
CA VAL A 55 8.41 18.03 4.12
C VAL A 55 8.01 18.77 2.83
N GLY A 56 6.86 19.43 2.81
CA GLY A 56 6.42 20.23 1.66
C GLY A 56 7.41 21.33 1.29
N PHE A 57 7.95 22.05 2.27
CA PHE A 57 8.97 23.06 2.06
C PHE A 57 10.28 22.46 1.50
N LEU A 58 10.74 21.33 2.04
CA LEU A 58 11.95 20.67 1.56
C LEU A 58 11.81 20.19 0.12
N VAL A 59 10.67 19.56 -0.21
CA VAL A 59 10.37 19.11 -1.57
C VAL A 59 10.26 20.30 -2.52
N GLY A 60 9.53 21.36 -2.13
CA GLY A 60 9.40 22.58 -2.92
C GLY A 60 10.75 23.26 -3.15
N LYS A 61 11.60 23.33 -2.13
CA LYS A 61 12.96 23.88 -2.20
C LYS A 61 13.89 23.05 -3.09
N LEU A 62 13.71 21.73 -3.12
CA LEU A 62 14.49 20.85 -4.01
C LEU A 62 14.00 20.99 -5.46
N ALA A 63 12.69 21.07 -5.67
CA ALA A 63 12.10 21.29 -6.98
C ALA A 63 12.47 22.66 -7.55
N SER A 64 12.52 23.71 -6.72
CA SER A 64 12.90 25.07 -7.15
C SER A 64 14.39 25.23 -7.49
N ARG A 65 15.21 24.21 -7.24
CA ARG A 65 16.65 24.21 -7.56
C ARG A 65 16.97 23.57 -8.91
N ARG A 66 15.97 23.06 -9.63
CA ARG A 66 16.07 22.60 -11.02
C ARG A 66 15.34 23.58 -11.93
#